data_AF-A0A7C9NNE0-F1
#
_entry.id   AF-A0A7C9NNE0-F1
#
_cell.length_a   1.000
_cell.length_b   1.000
_cell.length_c   1.000
_cell.angle_alpha   90.00
_cell.angle_beta   90.00
_cell.angle_gamma   90.00
#
_symmetry.space_group_name_H-M   'P 1'
#
loop_
_entity.id
_entity.type
_entity.pdbx_description
1 polymer ?
#
loop_
_entity_poly.entity_id
_entity_poly.type
_entity_poly.pdbx_seq_one_letter_code
_entity_poly.pdbx_strand_id
1 'polypeptide(L)' 'MRTVKIQTIDSHNFLPLPFDIHPKNDTFDVLQGRDGAVIYLPRGHNPFTDKEYVAAHSGSELDEGFNISPDEFV' A
#
# COMPACT_ATOMS: atom_id res chain seq x y z
N MET A 1 4.08 -8.33 -15.41
CA MET A 1 3.10 -9.09 -14.61
C MET A 1 3.68 -10.49 -14.39
N ARG A 2 3.73 -10.98 -13.14
CA ARG A 2 4.15 -12.36 -12.84
C ARG A 2 2.99 -13.11 -12.22
N THR A 3 2.79 -14.36 -12.63
CA THR A 3 1.76 -15.25 -12.09
C THR A 3 2.42 -16.20 -11.11
N VAL A 4 1.90 -16.25 -9.88
CA VAL A 4 2.32 -17.21 -8.85
C VAL A 4 1.17 -18.15 -8.53
N LYS A 5 1.48 -19.34 -8.01
CA LYS A 5 0.49 -20.31 -7.54
C LYS A 5 0.53 -20.39 -6.02
N ILE A 6 -0.63 -20.54 -5.41
CA ILE A 6 -0.74 -20.84 -3.98
C ILE A 6 -0.09 -22.20 -3.72
N GLN A 7 0.74 -22.27 -2.68
CA GLN A 7 1.31 -23.51 -2.16
C GLN A 7 0.66 -23.84 -0.82
N THR A 8 0.26 -25.09 -0.64
CA THR A 8 -0.29 -25.56 0.64
C THR A 8 0.82 -26.30 1.39
N ILE A 9 1.15 -25.80 2.59
CA ILE A 9 2.12 -26.41 3.50
C ILE A 9 1.39 -26.63 4.82
N ASP A 10 1.34 -27.88 5.26
CA ASP A 10 0.53 -28.34 6.38
C ASP A 10 -0.94 -27.90 6.23
N SER A 11 -1.45 -27.10 7.16
CA SER A 11 -2.82 -26.56 7.18
C SER A 11 -2.90 -25.12 6.67
N HIS A 12 -1.86 -24.60 6.02
CA HIS A 12 -1.77 -23.19 5.62
C HIS A 12 -1.50 -23.02 4.13
N ASN A 13 -2.09 -21.97 3.56
CA ASN A 13 -1.87 -21.56 2.18
C ASN A 13 -0.90 -20.39 2.13
N PHE A 14 0.13 -20.52 1.29
CA PHE A 14 1.20 -19.55 1.11
C PHE A 14 1.21 -19.06 -0.34
N LEU A 15 1.31 -17.74 -0.50
CA LEU A 15 1.62 -17.12 -1.80
C LEU A 15 3.13 -16.86 -1.83
N PRO A 16 3.89 -17.56 -2.71
CA PRO A 16 5.31 -17.33 -2.80
C PRO A 16 5.58 -15.95 -3.40
N LEU A 17 6.44 -15.17 -2.74
CA LEU A 17 6.89 -13.88 -3.23
C LEU A 17 8.12 -14.09 -4.15
N PRO A 18 8.13 -13.55 -5.38
CA PRO A 18 9.30 -13.57 -6.24
C PRO A 18 10.54 -12.93 -5.57
N PHE A 19 11.72 -13.53 -5.71
CA PHE A 19 12.96 -13.14 -5.03
C PHE A 19 13.45 -11.70 -5.33
N ASP A 20 12.99 -11.09 -6.41
CA ASP A 20 13.32 -9.71 -6.76
C ASP A 20 12.46 -8.68 -6.01
N ILE A 21 11.36 -9.12 -5.38
CA ILE A 21 10.52 -8.27 -4.55
C ILE A 21 11.02 -8.37 -3.10
N HIS A 22 11.45 -7.23 -2.58
CA HIS A 22 12.00 -7.10 -1.23
C HIS A 22 11.07 -6.21 -0.38
N PRO A 23 10.15 -6.81 0.40
CA PRO A 23 9.32 -6.05 1.31
C PRO A 23 10.18 -5.32 2.35
N LYS A 24 9.79 -4.09 2.70
CA LYS A 24 10.44 -3.33 3.79
C LYS A 24 9.88 -3.69 5.17
N ASN A 25 8.77 -4.41 5.21
CA ASN A 25 8.03 -4.75 6.42
C ASN A 25 7.88 -6.27 6.49
N ASP A 26 7.93 -6.81 7.70
CA ASP A 26 7.80 -8.26 7.95
C ASP A 26 6.37 -8.67 8.35
N THR A 27 5.48 -7.70 8.58
CA THR A 27 4.12 -7.94 9.07
C THR A 27 3.10 -7.24 8.20
N PHE A 28 1.96 -7.90 7.96
CA PHE A 28 0.92 -7.44 7.06
C PHE A 28 -0.46 -7.78 7.62
N ASP A 29 -1.41 -6.87 7.44
CA ASP A 29 -2.83 -7.18 7.59
C ASP A 29 -3.36 -7.75 6.27
N VAL A 30 -4.22 -8.76 6.35
CA VAL A 30 -4.75 -9.48 5.17
C VAL A 30 -6.25 -9.22 5.05
N LEU A 31 -6.68 -8.77 3.88
CA LEU A 31 -8.07 -8.43 3.58
C LEU A 31 -8.52 -9.14 2.31
N GLN A 32 -9.79 -9.53 2.26
CA GLN A 32 -10.42 -10.06 1.05
C GLN A 32 -11.46 -9.07 0.53
N GLY A 33 -11.24 -8.57 -0.68
CA GLY A 33 -12.19 -7.75 -1.41
C GLY A 33 -13.42 -8.54 -1.86
N ARG A 34 -14.51 -7.83 -2.18
CA ARG A 34 -15.75 -8.46 -2.68
C ARG A 34 -15.60 -9.15 -4.03
N ASP A 35 -14.61 -8.72 -4.81
CA ASP A 35 -14.19 -9.30 -6.09
C ASP A 35 -13.29 -10.54 -5.93
N GLY A 36 -12.98 -10.93 -4.68
CA GLY A 36 -12.08 -12.03 -4.38
C GLY A 36 -10.60 -11.65 -4.37
N ALA A 37 -10.26 -10.37 -4.54
CA ALA A 37 -8.89 -9.90 -4.42
C ALA A 37 -8.37 -10.10 -2.99
N VAL A 38 -7.17 -10.66 -2.84
CA VAL A 38 -6.49 -10.76 -1.55
C VAL A 38 -5.45 -9.64 -1.47
N ILE A 39 -5.62 -8.77 -0.49
CA ILE A 39 -4.80 -7.56 -0.31
C ILE A 39 -3.98 -7.73 0.96
N TYR A 40 -2.66 -7.57 0.83
CA TYR A 40 -1.72 -7.54 1.95
C TYR A 40 -1.28 -6.09 2.17
N LEU A 41 -1.64 -5.51 3.32
CA LEU A 41 -1.26 -4.16 3.70
C LEU A 41 -0.11 -4.23 4.71
N PRO A 42 1.06 -3.62 4.44
CA PRO A 42 2.17 -3.64 5.36
C PRO A 42 1.78 -2.97 6.67
N ARG A 43 1.97 -3.67 7.77
CA ARG A 43 1.85 -3.10 9.11
C ARG A 43 3.16 -2.34 9.36
N GLY A 44 3.07 -1.03 9.28
CA GLY A 44 4.19 -0.13 9.44
C GLY A 44 3.75 1.15 10.13
N HIS A 45 4.73 1.95 10.53
CA HIS A 45 4.47 3.29 11.00
C HIS A 45 3.84 4.11 9.86
N ASN A 46 2.55 4.44 10.00
CA ASN A 46 1.85 5.26 9.03
C ASN A 46 2.12 6.74 9.38
N PRO A 47 2.91 7.46 8.56
CA PRO A 47 3.29 8.85 8.84
C PRO A 47 2.08 9.79 8.86
N PHE A 48 0.98 9.43 8.18
CA PHE A 48 -0.26 10.24 8.18
C PHE A 48 -1.10 10.09 9.44
N THR A 49 -0.78 9.11 10.29
CA THR A 49 -1.40 8.94 11.61
C THR A 49 -0.46 9.31 12.76
N ASP A 50 0.81 9.55 12.46
CA ASP A 50 1.79 9.99 13.44
C ASP A 50 1.64 11.50 13.68
N LYS A 51 1.34 11.86 14.92
CA LYS A 51 1.16 13.25 15.33
C LYS A 51 2.43 14.08 15.16
N GLU A 52 3.60 13.50 15.39
CA GLU A 52 4.88 14.20 15.26
C GLU A 52 5.19 14.47 13.78
N TYR A 53 5.05 13.45 12.94
CA TYR A 53 5.21 13.60 11.49
C TYR A 53 4.19 14.60 10.92
N VAL A 54 2.91 14.48 11.28
CA VAL A 54 1.86 15.40 10.83
C VAL A 54 2.15 16.83 11.29
N ALA A 55 2.54 17.06 12.54
CA ALA A 55 2.87 18.40 13.02
C ALA A 55 4.08 19.00 12.29
N ALA A 56 5.11 18.20 12.03
CA ALA A 56 6.33 18.64 11.33
C ALA A 56 6.11 18.93 9.83
N HIS A 57 5.07 18.36 9.22
CA HIS A 57 4.76 18.49 7.80
C HIS A 57 3.40 19.18 7.55
N SER A 58 2.76 19.72 8.59
CA SER A 58 1.53 20.51 8.46
C SER A 58 1.86 21.82 7.77
N GLY A 59 1.49 21.97 6.50
CA GLY A 59 1.78 23.13 5.68
C GLY A 59 2.94 22.96 4.69
N SER A 60 3.52 21.77 4.56
CA SER A 60 4.50 21.49 3.49
C SER A 60 3.79 21.29 2.15
N GLU A 61 3.66 22.35 1.36
CA GLU A 61 3.55 22.45 -0.12
C GLU A 61 2.79 21.37 -0.93
N LEU A 62 1.89 20.58 -0.34
CA LEU A 62 0.82 19.88 -1.08
C LEU A 62 -0.41 20.80 -1.28
N ASP A 63 -0.38 21.98 -0.68
CA ASP A 63 -1.37 23.07 -0.85
C ASP A 63 -1.12 23.91 -2.11
N GLU A 64 -0.01 23.70 -2.82
CA GLU A 64 0.04 24.03 -4.25
C GLU A 64 -0.78 22.95 -4.97
N GLY A 65 -2.09 23.05 -4.80
CA GLY A 65 -3.05 22.21 -5.48
C GLY A 65 -2.71 22.16 -6.96
N PHE A 66 -3.01 21.01 -7.56
CA PHE A 66 -3.21 20.90 -9.01
C PHE A 66 -4.04 22.10 -9.48
N ASN A 67 -3.36 23.16 -9.91
CA ASN A 67 -3.99 24.38 -10.41
C ASN A 67 -4.32 24.11 -11.88
N ILE A 68 -5.22 23.14 -12.08
CA ILE A 68 -5.81 22.89 -13.38
C ILE A 68 -6.74 24.08 -13.58
N SER A 69 -6.28 25.03 -14.39
CA SER A 69 -7.13 26.13 -14.81
C SER A 69 -8.35 25.51 -15.52
N PRO A 70 -9.59 25.94 -15.22
CA PRO A 70 -10.80 25.39 -15.83
C PRO A 70 -10.81 25.41 -17.37
N ASP A 71 -9.91 26.18 -17.99
CA ASP A 71 -9.79 26.36 -19.44
C ASP A 71 -9.05 25.21 -20.17
N GLU A 72 -8.48 24.22 -19.46
CA GLU A 72 -7.83 23.06 -20.09
C GLU A 72 -8.76 21.84 -20.33
N PHE A 73 -10.06 21.99 -20.05
CA PHE A 73 -11.09 21.01 -20.44
C PHE A 73 -11.85 21.48 -21.70
N VAL A 74 -11.15 21.56 -22.83
CA VAL A 74 -11.76 21.68 -24.18
C VAL A 74 -11.18 20.64 -25.11
#